data_AF-G9ETM3-F1
#
_entry.id   AF-G9ETM3-F1
#
_cell.length_a   1.000
_cell.length_b   1.000
_cell.length_c   1.000
_cell.angle_alpha   90.00
_cell.angle_beta   90.00
_cell.angle_gamma   90.00
#
_symmetry.space_group_name_H-M   'P 1'
#
loop_
_entity.id
_entity.type
_entity.pdbx_description
1 polymer ?
#
loop_
_entity_poly.entity_id
_entity_poly.type
_entity_poly.pdbx_seq_one_letter_code
_entity_poly.pdbx_strand_id
1 'polypeptide(L)'
;MWLAKKNQRLAVDFAGLFVDFTLAGVASLFALFATNPFLMIFLWLFAFYKYLLAYLNLDPILEFDGYYMLMDLSGQDNLRESSLMWLINLFQGKHKKSAKTKEHRWYKIYLFSCLLYISGSFIVNYYVINILLTGILSTSKPSLAYLLTLFAVTVALLTAWDKIKKEHNTMALSE
;
A
#
# COMPACT_ATOMS: atom_id res chain seq x y z
N MET A 1 -0.77 17.11 -15.54
CA MET A 1 -0.90 15.65 -15.76
C MET A 1 -2.24 15.20 -16.33
N TRP A 2 -3.35 15.89 -16.03
CA TRP A 2 -4.72 15.45 -16.39
C TRP A 2 -5.09 15.44 -17.89
N LEU A 3 -4.27 16.02 -18.78
CA LEU A 3 -4.50 16.04 -20.23
C LEU A 3 -3.91 14.83 -20.98
N ALA A 4 -3.15 13.96 -20.30
CA ALA A 4 -2.51 12.81 -20.92
C ALA A 4 -3.50 11.64 -21.12
N LYS A 5 -3.26 10.81 -22.15
CA LYS A 5 -4.08 9.61 -22.40
C LYS A 5 -3.93 8.64 -21.23
N LYS A 6 -4.98 7.86 -20.92
CA LYS A 6 -5.00 6.84 -19.84
C LYS A 6 -3.71 6.01 -19.74
N ASN A 7 -3.21 5.49 -20.87
CA ASN A 7 -2.02 4.65 -20.89
C ASN A 7 -0.74 5.42 -20.52
N GLN A 8 -0.68 6.73 -20.78
CA GLN A 8 0.47 7.56 -20.43
C GLN A 8 0.46 7.87 -18.93
N ARG A 9 -0.71 8.12 -18.33
CA ARG A 9 -0.82 8.32 -16.88
C ARG A 9 -0.44 7.06 -16.13
N LEU A 10 -1.01 5.91 -16.51
CA LEU A 10 -0.66 4.62 -15.95
C LEU A 10 0.84 4.29 -16.08
N ALA A 11 1.47 4.64 -17.21
CA ALA A 11 2.91 4.44 -17.39
C ALA A 11 3.76 5.30 -16.44
N VAL A 12 3.32 6.52 -16.14
CA VAL A 12 4.02 7.39 -15.19
C VAL A 12 3.81 6.92 -13.75
N ASP A 13 2.58 6.58 -13.38
CA ASP A 13 2.27 6.04 -12.05
C ASP A 13 3.01 4.72 -11.79
N PHE A 14 3.17 3.89 -12.83
CA PHE A 14 3.93 2.64 -12.74
C PHE A 14 5.46 2.85 -12.77
N ALA A 15 5.95 3.98 -13.28
CA ALA A 15 7.39 4.19 -13.46
C ALA A 15 8.13 4.22 -12.12
N GLY A 16 7.57 4.87 -11.10
CA GLY A 16 8.17 4.90 -9.75
C GLY A 16 8.34 3.50 -9.18
N LEU A 17 7.24 2.73 -9.21
CA LEU A 17 7.23 1.34 -8.74
C LEU A 17 8.20 0.44 -9.52
N PHE A 18 8.24 0.57 -10.84
CA PHE A 18 9.12 -0.20 -11.71
C PHE A 18 10.60 0.09 -11.41
N VAL A 19 10.95 1.36 -11.23
CA VAL A 19 12.32 1.78 -10.89
C VAL A 19 12.72 1.23 -9.53
N ASP A 20 11.86 1.34 -8.52
CA ASP A 20 12.19 0.84 -7.18
C ASP A 20 12.40 -0.68 -7.16
N PHE A 21 11.53 -1.47 -7.81
CA PHE A 21 11.71 -2.91 -7.92
C PHE A 21 12.96 -3.30 -8.73
N THR A 22 13.25 -2.59 -9.82
CA THR A 22 14.43 -2.86 -10.64
C THR A 22 15.71 -2.59 -9.86
N LEU A 23 15.80 -1.45 -9.18
CA LEU A 23 16.94 -1.11 -8.33
C LEU A 23 17.10 -2.10 -7.17
N ALA A 24 15.99 -2.50 -6.55
CA ALA A 24 16.02 -3.50 -5.47
C ALA A 24 16.54 -4.86 -5.95
N GLY A 25 16.06 -5.33 -7.10
CA GLY A 25 16.48 -6.60 -7.70
C GLY A 25 17.95 -6.58 -8.13
N VAL A 26 18.39 -5.51 -8.80
CA VAL A 26 19.79 -5.34 -9.21
C VAL A 26 20.72 -5.31 -7.99
N ALA A 27 20.36 -4.55 -6.95
CA ALA A 27 21.15 -4.50 -5.72
C ALA A 27 21.19 -5.84 -4.99
N SER A 28 20.08 -6.59 -4.97
CA SER A 28 20.02 -7.94 -4.40
C SER A 28 20.93 -8.91 -5.15
N LEU A 29 20.94 -8.86 -6.49
CA LEU A 29 21.84 -9.68 -7.31
C LEU A 29 23.30 -9.34 -7.04
N PHE A 30 23.66 -8.06 -6.99
CA PHE A 30 25.04 -7.65 -6.67
C PHE A 30 25.44 -8.03 -5.25
N ALA A 31 24.52 -8.02 -4.28
CA ALA A 31 24.81 -8.45 -2.92
C ALA A 31 25.26 -9.91 -2.85
N LEU A 32 24.75 -10.80 -3.73
CA LEU A 32 25.15 -12.21 -3.77
C LEU A 32 26.60 -12.43 -4.22
N PHE A 33 27.14 -11.52 -5.03
CA PHE A 33 28.51 -11.59 -5.54
C PHE A 33 29.49 -10.70 -4.77
N ALA A 34 29.00 -9.92 -3.80
CA ALA A 34 29.83 -9.03 -3.01
C ALA A 34 30.70 -9.81 -2.02
N THR A 35 32.01 -9.76 -2.21
CA THR A 35 32.98 -10.37 -1.28
C THR A 35 33.31 -9.47 -0.09
N ASN A 36 33.15 -8.15 -0.24
CA ASN A 36 33.35 -7.20 0.85
C ASN A 36 32.10 -7.17 1.76
N PRO A 37 32.24 -7.44 3.08
CA PRO A 37 31.10 -7.48 4.00
C PRO A 37 30.34 -6.16 4.11
N PHE A 38 31.02 -5.01 4.08
CA PHE A 38 30.38 -3.70 4.14
C PHE A 38 29.56 -3.41 2.87
N LEU A 39 30.11 -3.75 1.70
CA LEU A 39 29.39 -3.62 0.43
C LEU A 39 28.16 -4.55 0.40
N MET A 40 28.30 -5.78 0.86
CA MET A 40 27.20 -6.75 0.94
C MET A 40 26.06 -6.22 1.82
N ILE A 41 26.37 -5.75 3.03
CA ILE A 41 25.38 -5.17 3.96
C ILE A 41 24.73 -3.93 3.37
N PHE A 42 25.51 -3.04 2.75
CA PHE A 42 24.98 -1.84 2.10
C PHE A 42 23.99 -2.19 0.99
N LEU A 43 24.38 -3.09 0.07
CA LEU A 43 23.53 -3.52 -1.03
C LEU A 43 22.25 -4.21 -0.53
N TRP A 44 22.37 -5.03 0.52
CA TRP A 44 21.21 -5.67 1.15
C TRP A 44 20.25 -4.64 1.77
N LEU A 45 20.77 -3.68 2.55
CA LEU A 45 19.95 -2.62 3.15
C LEU A 45 19.30 -1.73 2.10
N PHE A 46 20.05 -1.39 1.04
CA PHE A 46 19.54 -0.61 -0.07
C PHE A 46 18.41 -1.36 -0.80
N ALA A 47 18.61 -2.64 -1.10
CA ALA A 47 17.58 -3.47 -1.72
C ALA A 47 16.34 -3.58 -0.83
N PHE A 48 16.51 -3.85 0.46
CA PHE A 48 15.42 -3.91 1.44
C PHE A 48 14.64 -2.59 1.48
N TYR A 49 15.33 -1.45 1.58
CA TYR A 49 14.69 -0.13 1.58
C TYR A 49 13.91 0.13 0.29
N LYS A 50 14.45 -0.25 -0.87
CA LYS A 50 13.76 -0.10 -2.16
C LYS A 50 12.53 -1.00 -2.30
N TYR A 51 12.60 -2.26 -1.85
CA TYR A 51 11.42 -3.12 -1.77
C TYR A 51 10.37 -2.55 -0.83
N LEU A 52 10.78 -2.00 0.32
CA LEU A 52 9.87 -1.38 1.28
C LEU A 52 9.19 -0.14 0.68
N LEU A 53 9.94 0.72 -0.02
CA LEU A 53 9.39 1.91 -0.67
C LEU A 53 8.39 1.54 -1.77
N ALA A 54 8.74 0.56 -2.62
CA ALA A 54 7.83 0.01 -3.62
C ALA A 54 6.54 -0.55 -2.98
N TYR A 55 6.67 -1.27 -1.87
CA TYR A 55 5.53 -1.80 -1.13
C TYR A 55 4.64 -0.69 -0.56
N LEU A 56 5.22 0.37 0.03
CA LEU A 56 4.48 1.53 0.54
C LEU A 56 3.77 2.31 -0.57
N ASN A 57 4.40 2.47 -1.74
CA ASN A 57 3.77 3.12 -2.88
C ASN A 57 2.62 2.31 -3.48
N LEU A 58 2.56 1.00 -3.22
CA LEU A 58 1.43 0.14 -3.60
C LEU A 58 0.21 0.26 -2.68
N ASP A 59 0.26 1.09 -1.63
CA ASP A 59 -0.87 1.29 -0.73
C ASP A 59 -2.11 1.81 -1.49
N PRO A 60 -3.21 1.05 -1.54
CA PRO A 60 -4.43 1.50 -2.20
C PRO A 60 -5.31 2.37 -1.29
N ILE A 61 -5.00 2.48 0.01
CA ILE A 61 -5.79 3.21 1.01
C ILE A 61 -5.47 4.71 0.94
N LEU A 62 -4.18 5.01 0.84
CA LEU A 62 -3.64 6.36 0.69
C LEU A 62 -3.51 6.72 -0.79
N GLU A 63 -3.46 8.03 -1.09
CA GLU A 63 -3.27 8.56 -2.44
C GLU A 63 -1.81 8.42 -2.91
N PHE A 64 -1.29 7.19 -2.90
CA PHE A 64 -0.03 6.80 -3.51
C PHE A 64 -0.25 6.17 -4.89
N ASP A 65 0.83 5.78 -5.57
CA ASP A 65 0.80 5.27 -6.95
C ASP A 65 -0.14 4.06 -7.11
N GLY A 66 -0.25 3.20 -6.09
CA GLY A 66 -1.16 2.05 -6.08
C GLY A 66 -2.64 2.44 -6.17
N TYR A 67 -3.04 3.51 -5.47
CA TYR A 67 -4.40 4.06 -5.57
C TYR A 67 -4.66 4.65 -6.95
N TYR A 68 -3.76 5.50 -7.45
CA TYR A 68 -3.93 6.15 -8.75
C TYR A 68 -3.93 5.14 -9.90
N MET A 69 -3.14 4.07 -9.81
CA MET A 69 -3.18 2.98 -10.78
C MET A 69 -4.56 2.30 -10.80
N LEU A 70 -5.16 2.02 -9.64
CA LEU A 70 -6.51 1.45 -9.57
C LEU A 70 -7.57 2.43 -10.09
N MET A 71 -7.44 3.71 -9.76
CA MET A 71 -8.30 4.79 -10.24
C MET A 71 -8.25 4.86 -11.78
N ASP A 72 -7.06 4.94 -12.38
CA ASP A 72 -6.87 5.02 -13.82
C ASP A 72 -7.31 3.75 -14.56
N LEU A 73 -7.06 2.58 -13.99
CA LEU A 73 -7.56 1.31 -14.54
C LEU A 73 -9.09 1.25 -14.55
N SER A 74 -9.72 1.69 -13.46
CA SER A 74 -11.18 1.75 -13.34
C SER A 74 -11.81 2.83 -14.23
N GLY A 75 -11.09 3.93 -14.48
CA GLY A 75 -11.60 5.12 -15.16
C GLY A 75 -12.65 5.88 -14.34
N GLN A 76 -12.70 5.66 -13.02
CA GLN A 76 -13.63 6.30 -12.11
C GLN A 76 -12.87 7.26 -11.20
N ASP A 77 -13.27 8.53 -11.25
CA ASP A 77 -12.86 9.50 -10.26
C ASP A 77 -13.51 9.15 -8.91
N ASN A 78 -12.79 9.33 -7.80
CA ASN A 78 -13.25 9.01 -6.44
C ASN A 78 -13.60 7.52 -6.19
N LEU A 79 -12.77 6.62 -6.71
CA LEU A 79 -12.90 5.16 -6.52
C LEU A 79 -13.00 4.77 -5.04
N ARG A 80 -12.23 5.41 -4.16
CA ARG A 80 -12.24 5.15 -2.70
C ARG A 80 -13.60 5.40 -2.08
N GLU A 81 -14.13 6.62 -2.24
CA GLU A 81 -15.41 7.02 -1.64
C GLU A 81 -16.56 6.20 -2.21
N SER A 82 -16.58 6.01 -3.54
CA SER A 82 -17.61 5.21 -4.21
C SER A 82 -17.62 3.76 -3.75
N SER A 83 -16.44 3.15 -3.55
CA SER A 83 -16.30 1.78 -3.06
C SER A 83 -16.77 1.64 -1.62
N LEU A 84 -16.43 2.61 -0.75
CA LEU A 84 -16.83 2.62 0.65
C LEU A 84 -18.34 2.83 0.81
N MET A 85 -18.90 3.80 0.07
CA MET A 85 -20.35 4.03 0.06
C MET A 85 -21.12 2.82 -0.47
N TRP A 86 -20.58 2.16 -1.50
CA TRP A 86 -21.14 0.89 -1.98
C TRP A 86 -21.11 -0.20 -0.90
N LEU A 87 -19.99 -0.35 -0.19
CA LEU A 87 -19.84 -1.32 0.90
C LEU A 87 -20.82 -1.04 2.06
N ILE A 88 -20.93 0.22 2.49
CA ILE A 88 -21.85 0.64 3.55
C ILE A 88 -23.31 0.38 3.15
N ASN A 89 -23.70 0.71 1.92
CA ASN A 89 -25.05 0.47 1.42
C ASN A 89 -25.38 -1.03 1.32
N LEU A 90 -24.38 -1.87 1.02
CA LEU A 90 -24.52 -3.32 1.02
C LEU A 90 -24.81 -3.84 2.44
N PHE A 91 -24.07 -3.37 3.45
CA PHE A 91 -24.29 -3.74 4.86
C PHE A 91 -25.62 -3.22 5.43
N GLN A 92 -26.09 -2.04 4.99
CA GLN A 92 -27.36 -1.48 5.44
C GLN A 92 -28.58 -2.09 4.74
N GLY A 93 -28.40 -3.05 3.82
CA GLY A 93 -29.49 -3.62 3.02
C GLY A 93 -30.15 -2.61 2.07
N LYS A 94 -29.60 -1.39 1.94
CA LYS A 94 -30.11 -0.30 1.10
C LYS A 94 -29.64 -0.43 -0.35
N HIS A 95 -29.42 -1.66 -0.83
CA HIS A 95 -28.90 -1.92 -2.16
C HIS A 95 -29.93 -1.54 -3.22
N LYS A 96 -30.00 -0.24 -3.57
CA LYS A 96 -30.67 0.20 -4.80
C LYS A 96 -29.98 -0.54 -5.94
N LYS A 97 -30.74 -1.23 -6.79
CA LYS A 97 -30.24 -1.84 -8.04
C LYS A 97 -29.68 -0.71 -8.92
N SER A 98 -28.44 -0.31 -8.67
CA SER A 98 -27.75 0.70 -9.46
C SER A 98 -27.44 0.10 -10.82
N ALA A 99 -27.71 0.87 -11.88
CA ALA A 99 -27.85 0.41 -13.25
C ALA A 99 -26.53 0.01 -13.96
N LYS A 100 -25.41 -0.15 -13.25
CA LYS A 100 -24.10 -0.43 -13.87
C LYS A 100 -23.30 -1.52 -13.15
N THR A 101 -23.59 -2.76 -13.54
CA THR A 101 -22.91 -3.98 -13.08
C THR A 101 -21.37 -3.96 -13.25
N LYS A 102 -20.86 -3.22 -14.25
CA LYS A 102 -19.41 -3.08 -14.50
C LYS A 102 -18.68 -2.25 -13.45
N GLU A 103 -19.35 -1.25 -12.84
CA GLU A 103 -18.72 -0.37 -11.84
C GLU A 103 -18.50 -1.12 -10.52
N HIS A 104 -19.40 -2.03 -10.16
CA HIS A 104 -19.27 -2.89 -8.97
C HIS A 104 -18.06 -3.84 -9.02
N ARG A 105 -17.53 -4.18 -10.20
CA ARG A 105 -16.31 -5.01 -10.30
C ARG A 105 -15.10 -4.27 -9.74
N TRP A 106 -14.95 -2.99 -10.08
CA TRP A 106 -13.82 -2.18 -9.64
C TRP A 106 -13.88 -1.88 -8.14
N TYR A 107 -15.07 -1.68 -7.58
CA TYR A 107 -15.23 -1.55 -6.12
C TYR A 107 -14.76 -2.78 -5.37
N LYS A 108 -15.09 -3.98 -5.87
CA LYS A 108 -14.61 -5.25 -5.28
C LYS A 108 -13.10 -5.39 -5.40
N ILE A 109 -12.54 -5.07 -6.56
CA ILE A 109 -11.08 -5.13 -6.79
C ILE A 109 -10.36 -4.17 -5.85
N TYR A 110 -10.86 -2.93 -5.71
CA TYR A 110 -10.31 -1.94 -4.80
C TYR A 110 -10.33 -2.43 -3.35
N LEU A 111 -11.49 -2.85 -2.84
CA LEU A 111 -11.63 -3.35 -1.47
C LEU A 111 -10.76 -4.59 -1.21
N PHE A 112 -10.68 -5.50 -2.17
CA PHE A 112 -9.81 -6.66 -2.10
C PHE A 112 -8.32 -6.25 -2.06
N SER A 113 -7.93 -5.24 -2.83
CA SER A 113 -6.57 -4.70 -2.81
C SER A 113 -6.23 -4.10 -1.43
N CYS A 114 -7.17 -3.36 -0.81
CA CYS A 114 -6.98 -2.86 0.55
C CYS A 114 -6.81 -4.00 1.57
N LEU A 115 -7.62 -5.07 1.48
CA LEU A 115 -7.50 -6.22 2.37
C LEU A 115 -6.16 -6.96 2.20
N LEU A 116 -5.72 -7.12 0.95
CA LEU A 116 -4.44 -7.73 0.62
C LEU A 116 -3.28 -6.90 1.17
N TYR A 117 -3.35 -5.56 1.01
CA TYR A 117 -2.35 -4.66 1.53
C TYR A 117 -2.27 -4.69 3.06
N ILE A 118 -3.41 -4.60 3.77
CA ILE A 118 -3.43 -4.67 5.24
C ILE A 118 -2.87 -6.01 5.74
N SER A 119 -3.26 -7.11 5.09
CA SER A 119 -2.81 -8.46 5.45
C SER A 119 -1.31 -8.62 5.21
N GLY A 120 -0.81 -8.17 4.06
CA GLY A 120 0.63 -8.14 3.75
C GLY A 120 1.41 -7.28 4.74
N SER A 121 0.87 -6.11 5.11
CA SER A 121 1.50 -5.18 6.04
C SER A 121 1.62 -5.80 7.42
N PHE A 122 0.58 -6.49 7.88
CA PHE A 122 0.60 -7.24 9.14
C PHE A 122 1.68 -8.33 9.13
N ILE A 123 1.78 -9.11 8.05
CA ILE A 123 2.76 -10.19 7.91
C ILE A 123 4.20 -9.63 7.89
N VAL A 124 4.48 -8.65 7.03
CA VAL A 124 5.80 -8.02 6.93
C VAL A 124 6.20 -7.41 8.27
N ASN A 125 5.29 -6.67 8.89
CA ASN A 125 5.54 -6.02 10.18
C ASN A 125 5.82 -7.05 11.29
N TYR A 126 5.07 -8.16 11.33
CA TYR A 126 5.32 -9.26 12.26
C TYR A 126 6.73 -9.83 12.10
N TYR A 127 7.17 -10.12 10.87
CA TYR A 127 8.50 -10.66 10.62
C TYR A 127 9.60 -9.66 10.98
N VAL A 128 9.44 -8.38 10.63
CA VAL A 128 10.41 -7.34 10.99
C VAL A 128 10.54 -7.22 12.51
N ILE A 129 9.41 -7.15 13.23
CA ILE A 129 9.44 -7.08 14.70
C ILE A 129 10.06 -8.34 15.28
N ASN A 130 9.74 -9.53 14.76
CA ASN A 130 10.31 -10.78 15.24
C ASN A 130 11.84 -10.81 15.06
N ILE A 131 12.34 -10.39 13.90
CA ILE A 131 13.78 -10.28 13.62
C ILE A 131 14.44 -9.26 14.57
N LEU A 132 13.81 -8.12 14.83
CA LEU A 132 14.34 -7.12 15.75
C LEU A 132 14.34 -7.60 17.21
N LEU A 133 13.27 -8.26 17.67
CA LEU A 133 13.19 -8.79 19.04
C LEU A 133 14.20 -9.90 19.29
N THR A 134 14.40 -10.79 18.32
CA THR A 134 15.37 -11.88 18.42
C THR A 134 16.80 -11.37 18.26
N GLY A 135 17.06 -10.50 17.30
CA GLY A 135 18.40 -9.97 17.02
C GLY A 135 18.91 -8.95 18.03
N ILE A 136 18.05 -8.06 18.54
CA ILE A 136 18.45 -6.97 19.44
C ILE A 136 18.17 -7.32 20.90
N LEU A 137 16.94 -7.73 21.20
CA LEU A 137 16.49 -7.97 22.58
C LEU A 137 16.72 -9.41 23.04
N SER A 138 17.30 -10.27 22.20
CA SER A 138 17.51 -11.71 22.47
C SER A 138 16.26 -12.41 23.02
N THR A 139 15.08 -11.90 22.66
CA THR A 139 13.79 -12.33 23.22
C THR A 139 12.95 -12.94 22.11
N SER A 140 12.68 -14.23 22.22
CA SER A 140 11.90 -14.99 21.23
C SER A 140 10.44 -15.19 21.64
N LYS A 141 9.86 -14.27 22.41
CA LYS A 141 8.46 -14.38 22.88
C LYS A 141 7.50 -13.99 21.74
N PRO A 142 6.75 -14.95 21.15
CA PRO A 142 5.87 -14.65 20.02
C PRO A 142 4.71 -13.73 20.42
N SER A 143 4.23 -13.81 21.66
CA SER A 143 3.15 -12.95 22.17
C SER A 143 3.51 -11.46 22.13
N LEU A 144 4.76 -11.10 22.43
CA LEU A 144 5.24 -9.72 22.36
C LEU A 144 5.27 -9.23 20.90
N ALA A 145 5.71 -10.08 19.97
CA ALA A 145 5.72 -9.75 18.55
C ALA A 145 4.30 -9.47 18.03
N TYR A 146 3.31 -10.31 18.36
CA TYR A 146 1.92 -10.07 17.99
C TYR A 146 1.36 -8.77 18.57
N LEU A 147 1.65 -8.48 19.85
CA LEU A 147 1.17 -7.25 20.50
C LEU A 147 1.75 -6.00 19.83
N LEU A 148 3.06 -5.98 19.57
CA LEU A 148 3.71 -4.85 18.91
C LEU A 148 3.26 -4.70 17.45
N THR A 149 3.03 -5.82 16.75
CA THR A 149 2.50 -5.80 15.38
C THR A 149 1.10 -5.20 15.35
N LEU A 150 0.23 -5.66 16.24
CA LEU A 150 -1.14 -5.13 16.35
C LEU A 150 -1.11 -3.63 16.66
N PHE A 151 -0.27 -3.21 17.60
CA PHE A 151 -0.10 -1.80 17.95
C PHE A 151 0.42 -0.95 16.77
N ALA A 152 1.41 -1.45 16.03
CA ALA A 152 1.94 -0.73 14.87
C ALA A 152 0.88 -0.56 13.77
N VAL A 153 0.14 -1.63 13.47
CA VAL A 153 -0.91 -1.61 12.44
C VAL A 153 -2.07 -0.70 12.86
N THR A 154 -2.48 -0.71 14.13
CA THR A 154 -3.55 0.20 14.59
C THR A 154 -3.14 1.65 14.51
N VAL A 155 -1.92 2.00 14.91
CA VAL A 155 -1.39 3.37 14.75
C VAL A 155 -1.36 3.76 13.27
N ALA A 156 -0.90 2.88 12.38
CA ALA A 156 -0.87 3.15 10.94
C ALA A 156 -2.28 3.38 10.34
N LEU A 157 -3.27 2.61 10.78
CA LEU A 157 -4.66 2.81 10.33
C LEU A 157 -5.24 4.12 10.84
N LEU A 158 -4.93 4.52 12.08
CA LEU A 158 -5.36 5.79 12.64
C LEU A 158 -4.72 6.99 11.92
N THR A 159 -3.43 6.92 11.60
CA THR A 159 -2.76 7.99 10.84
C THR A 159 -3.27 8.08 9.41
N ALA A 160 -3.55 6.95 8.77
CA ALA A 160 -4.18 6.93 7.46
C ALA A 160 -5.59 7.56 7.51
N TRP A 161 -6.38 7.22 8.53
CA TRP A 161 -7.70 7.82 8.75
C TRP A 161 -7.64 9.33 8.92
N ASP A 162 -6.73 9.83 9.75
CA ASP A 162 -6.54 11.27 9.96
C ASP A 162 -6.13 12.00 8.68
N LYS A 163 -5.29 11.36 7.86
CA LYS A 163 -4.89 11.90 6.56
C LYS A 163 -6.08 12.00 5.60
N ILE A 164 -6.85 10.93 5.46
CA ILE A 164 -8.07 10.90 4.62
C ILE A 164 -9.07 11.98 5.06
N LYS A 165 -9.26 12.15 6.38
CA LYS A 165 -10.18 13.16 6.92
C LYS A 165 -9.73 14.59 6.58
N LYS A 166 -8.42 14.87 6.64
CA LYS A 166 -7.86 16.18 6.26
C LYS A 166 -8.03 16.47 4.77
N GLU A 167 -7.82 15.48 3.92
CA GLU A 167 -8.02 15.59 2.46
C GLU A 167 -9.48 15.91 2.12
N HIS A 168 -10.45 15.26 2.79
CA HIS A 168 -11.87 15.56 2.57
C HIS A 168 -12.26 16.98 3.01
N ASN A 169 -11.79 17.42 4.19
CA ASN A 169 -12.10 18.76 4.70
C ASN A 169 -11.50 19.89 3.85
N THR A 170 -10.35 19.66 3.22
CA THR A 170 -9.70 20.67 2.36
C THR A 170 -10.45 20.83 1.03
N MET A 171 -10.94 19.75 0.44
CA MET A 171 -11.79 19.81 -0.77
C MET A 171 -13.12 20.53 -0.50
N ALA A 172 -13.75 20.29 0.65
CA ALA A 172 -15.01 20.94 1.03
C ALA A 172 -14.91 22.46 1.27
N LEU A 173 -13.70 23.00 1.48
CA LEU A 173 -13.44 24.43 1.66
C LEU A 173 -13.10 25.16 0.35
N SER A 174 -12.84 24.41 -0.73
CA SER A 174 -12.51 24.93 -2.05
C SER A 174 -13.69 24.98 -3.03
N GLU A 175 -14.86 24.47 -2.62
CA GLU A 175 -16.15 24.56 -3.32
C GLU A 175 -16.99 25.74 -2.80
#